data_AF-Q9PU50-F1
#
_entry.id   AF-Q9PU50-F1
#
_cell.length_a   1.000
_cell.length_b   1.000
_cell.length_c   1.000
_cell.angle_alpha   90.00
_cell.angle_beta   90.00
_cell.angle_gamma   90.00
#
_symmetry.space_group_name_H-M   'P 1'
#
loop_
_entity.id
_entity.type
_entity.pdbx_description
1 polymer ?
#
loop_
_entity_poly.entity_id
_entity_poly.type
_entity_poly.pdbx_seq_one_letter_code
_entity_poly.pdbx_strand_id
1 'polypeptide(L)'
;FTGDHRQKFYWGHKEILIPVYKNMSDAMRKHPEVDVLINFASLRSAYDSTVETMNYPQIRTIAIIAEGIPEALTRKLIKAADKKGVTIIGPATVGGIKPGCFKIGNTGGMLDNILASKLYRPGSVAYVSRSGGMSNELNNIISRTTDGVYEGVAIGGDRYPGSTFMDHVL
;
A
#
# COMPACT_ATOMS: atom_id res chain seq x y z
N PHE A 1 -13.68 -2.53 14.88
CA PHE A 1 -14.90 -2.94 15.63
C PHE A 1 -14.62 -3.42 17.05
N THR A 2 -13.36 -3.64 17.44
CA THR A 2 -12.95 -3.98 18.81
C THR A 2 -12.43 -2.75 19.55
N GLY A 3 -12.24 -2.85 20.86
CA GLY A 3 -11.58 -1.82 21.67
C GLY A 3 -10.05 -1.84 21.53
N ASP A 4 -9.39 -0.89 22.18
CA ASP A 4 -7.92 -0.79 22.21
C ASP A 4 -7.30 -2.05 22.82
N HIS A 5 -6.32 -2.62 22.14
CA HIS A 5 -5.59 -3.80 22.60
C HIS A 5 -4.20 -3.87 21.96
N ARG A 6 -3.45 -4.93 22.25
CA ARG A 6 -2.17 -5.22 21.60
C ARG A 6 -2.26 -6.55 20.87
N GLN A 7 -1.76 -6.58 19.64
CA GLN A 7 -1.69 -7.76 18.82
C GLN A 7 -0.25 -8.28 18.79
N LYS A 8 -0.09 -9.60 18.96
CA LYS A 8 1.22 -10.26 18.94
C LYS A 8 1.68 -10.53 17.52
N PHE A 9 2.96 -10.25 17.25
CA PHE A 9 3.66 -10.50 15.99
C PHE A 9 5.08 -11.02 16.25
N TYR A 10 5.76 -11.48 15.20
CA TYR A 10 7.15 -11.93 15.25
C TYR A 10 8.08 -10.99 14.49
N TRP A 11 9.20 -10.61 15.12
CA TRP A 11 10.33 -9.94 14.50
C TRP A 11 11.54 -10.88 14.52
N GLY A 12 11.78 -11.54 13.38
CA GLY A 12 12.65 -12.72 13.35
C GLY A 12 12.05 -13.83 14.22
N HIS A 13 12.78 -14.23 15.27
CA HIS A 13 12.32 -15.21 16.25
C HIS A 13 11.75 -14.58 17.53
N LYS A 14 11.77 -13.25 17.67
CA LYS A 14 11.33 -12.54 18.87
C LYS A 14 9.86 -12.15 18.76
N GLU A 15 9.08 -12.41 19.81
CA GLU A 15 7.72 -11.88 19.93
C GLU A 15 7.73 -10.38 20.23
N ILE A 16 6.91 -9.62 19.51
CA ILE A 16 6.65 -8.21 19.73
C ILE A 16 5.15 -7.95 19.79
N LEU A 17 4.77 -6.81 20.34
CA LEU A 17 3.38 -6.37 20.43
C LEU A 17 3.19 -5.08 19.64
N ILE A 18 2.22 -5.06 18.74
CA ILE A 18 1.82 -3.87 17.98
C ILE A 18 0.47 -3.37 18.55
N PRO A 19 0.33 -2.06 18.85
CA PRO A 19 -0.91 -1.52 19.37
C PRO A 19 -1.99 -1.50 18.30
N VAL A 20 -3.23 -1.82 18.70
CA VAL A 20 -4.43 -1.74 17.87
C VAL A 20 -5.38 -0.76 18.52
N TYR A 21 -5.82 0.23 17.75
CA TYR A 21 -6.67 1.31 18.24
C TYR A 21 -8.08 1.20 17.66
N LYS A 22 -9.08 1.53 18.47
CA LYS A 22 -10.45 1.66 18.01
C LYS A 22 -10.66 2.92 17.19
N ASN A 23 -10.02 4.02 17.57
CA ASN A 23 -10.14 5.33 16.93
C ASN A 23 -8.87 5.68 16.14
N MET A 24 -9.03 6.20 14.92
CA MET A 24 -7.91 6.63 14.10
C MET A 24 -7.15 7.81 14.73
N SER A 25 -7.86 8.74 15.35
CA SER A 25 -7.28 9.92 16.01
C SER A 25 -6.27 9.56 17.10
N ASP A 26 -6.54 8.51 17.87
CA ASP A 26 -5.63 8.03 18.91
C ASP A 26 -4.36 7.41 18.32
N ALA A 27 -4.50 6.65 17.23
CA ALA A 27 -3.36 6.08 16.51
C ALA A 27 -2.45 7.18 15.95
N MET A 28 -3.03 8.15 15.24
CA MET A 28 -2.28 9.25 14.60
C MET A 28 -1.54 10.09 15.63
N ARG A 29 -2.21 10.48 16.73
CA ARG A 29 -1.61 11.29 17.79
C ARG A 29 -0.47 10.57 18.52
N LYS A 30 -0.60 9.26 18.74
CA LYS A 30 0.41 8.47 19.45
C LYS A 30 1.60 8.08 18.55
N HIS A 31 1.42 8.14 17.24
CA HIS A 31 2.41 7.75 16.24
C HIS A 31 2.61 8.88 15.20
N PRO A 32 3.17 10.03 15.60
CA PRO A 32 3.42 11.15 14.69
C PRO A 32 4.43 10.82 13.58
N GLU A 33 5.24 9.77 13.75
CA GLU A 33 6.22 9.28 12.78
C GLU A 33 5.59 8.56 11.58
N VAL A 34 4.31 8.17 11.66
CA VAL A 34 3.64 7.42 10.60
C VAL A 34 3.22 8.33 9.46
N ASP A 35 3.65 7.99 8.26
CA ASP A 35 3.39 8.72 7.01
C ASP A 35 2.66 7.89 5.94
N VAL A 36 2.51 6.58 6.14
CA VAL A 36 1.79 5.67 5.24
C VAL A 36 0.62 5.00 5.95
N LEU A 37 -0.56 4.98 5.31
CA LEU A 37 -1.70 4.19 5.75
C LEU A 37 -2.07 3.13 4.70
N ILE A 38 -2.15 1.87 5.12
CA ILE A 38 -2.63 0.76 4.28
C ILE A 38 -4.07 0.43 4.67
N ASN A 39 -5.01 0.77 3.79
CA ASN A 39 -6.44 0.64 4.03
C ASN A 39 -6.98 -0.69 3.51
N PHE A 40 -7.15 -1.64 4.43
CA PHE A 40 -7.81 -2.94 4.22
C PHE A 40 -9.32 -2.92 4.52
N ALA A 41 -9.93 -1.75 4.66
CA ALA A 41 -11.38 -1.63 4.81
C ALA A 41 -12.11 -2.32 3.65
N SER A 42 -13.29 -2.88 3.92
CA SER A 42 -14.17 -3.43 2.88
C SER A 42 -14.59 -2.34 1.88
N LEU A 43 -15.05 -2.73 0.69
CA LEU A 43 -15.56 -1.78 -0.32
C LEU A 43 -16.62 -0.80 0.23
N ARG A 44 -17.39 -1.23 1.26
CA ARG A 44 -18.45 -0.44 1.89
C ARG A 44 -17.91 0.65 2.82
N SER A 45 -16.72 0.45 3.39
CA SER A 45 -16.12 1.34 4.39
C SER A 45 -14.82 2.00 3.91
N ALA A 46 -14.26 1.58 2.78
CA ALA A 46 -13.02 2.11 2.23
C ALA A 46 -13.11 3.60 1.87
N TYR A 47 -14.27 4.07 1.39
CA TYR A 47 -14.46 5.49 1.10
C TYR A 47 -14.35 6.36 2.37
N ASP A 48 -15.20 6.12 3.37
CA ASP A 48 -15.25 6.96 4.56
C ASP A 48 -13.95 6.92 5.36
N SER A 49 -13.34 5.74 5.51
CA SER A 49 -12.04 5.59 6.20
C SER A 49 -10.90 6.32 5.48
N THR A 50 -10.90 6.35 4.15
CA THR A 50 -9.90 7.09 3.37
C THR A 50 -10.11 8.61 3.49
N VAL A 51 -11.37 9.07 3.45
CA VAL A 51 -11.71 10.49 3.68
C VAL A 51 -11.29 10.93 5.08
N GLU A 52 -11.55 10.11 6.10
CA GLU A 52 -11.12 10.35 7.47
C GLU A 52 -9.59 10.43 7.57
N THR A 53 -8.88 9.46 6.97
CA THR A 53 -7.40 9.42 6.96
C THR A 53 -6.81 10.71 6.39
N MET A 54 -7.39 11.21 5.30
CA MET A 54 -6.91 12.44 4.66
C MET A 54 -7.02 13.67 5.58
N ASN A 55 -7.75 13.63 6.69
CA ASN A 55 -7.78 14.74 7.66
C ASN A 55 -6.52 14.83 8.53
N TYR A 56 -5.63 13.85 8.46
CA TYR A 56 -4.36 13.81 9.19
C TYR A 56 -3.19 14.13 8.24
N PRO A 57 -2.63 15.35 8.27
CA PRO A 57 -1.62 15.79 7.29
C PRO A 57 -0.32 15.00 7.29
N GLN A 58 -0.04 14.26 8.38
CA GLN A 58 1.13 13.39 8.50
C GLN A 58 1.09 12.24 7.49
N ILE A 59 -0.10 11.78 7.07
CA ILE A 59 -0.23 10.70 6.10
C ILE A 59 -0.03 11.26 4.69
N ARG A 60 1.05 10.82 4.05
CA ARG A 60 1.47 11.24 2.71
C ARG A 60 1.08 10.23 1.64
N THR A 61 0.97 8.95 2.00
CA THR A 61 0.60 7.88 1.08
C THR A 61 -0.50 7.00 1.66
N ILE A 62 -1.53 6.71 0.85
CA ILE A 62 -2.60 5.80 1.22
C ILE A 62 -2.71 4.68 0.17
N ALA A 63 -2.58 3.43 0.60
CA ALA A 63 -2.85 2.28 -0.24
C ALA A 63 -4.29 1.78 0.01
N ILE A 64 -5.15 1.79 -1.01
CA ILE A 64 -6.54 1.35 -0.92
C ILE A 64 -6.67 -0.03 -1.54
N ILE A 65 -6.85 -1.06 -0.71
CA ILE A 65 -6.80 -2.45 -1.17
C ILE A 65 -8.13 -2.91 -1.79
N ALA A 66 -9.25 -2.40 -1.27
CA ALA A 66 -10.58 -2.85 -1.68
C ALA A 66 -10.84 -2.68 -3.19
N GLU A 67 -11.40 -3.74 -3.78
CA GLU A 67 -11.97 -3.73 -5.13
C GLU A 67 -13.47 -3.44 -5.08
N GLY A 68 -14.02 -2.82 -6.14
CA GLY A 68 -15.46 -2.58 -6.26
C GLY A 68 -15.96 -1.32 -5.56
N ILE A 69 -15.09 -0.35 -5.28
CA ILE A 69 -15.52 0.99 -4.85
C ILE A 69 -16.21 1.67 -6.03
N PRO A 70 -17.43 2.22 -5.88
CA PRO A 70 -18.09 2.94 -6.96
C PRO A 70 -17.22 4.06 -7.55
N GLU A 71 -17.09 4.11 -8.87
CA GLU A 71 -16.22 5.07 -9.58
C GLU A 71 -16.46 6.53 -9.17
N ALA A 72 -17.72 6.89 -8.90
CA ALA A 72 -18.08 8.24 -8.45
C ALA A 72 -17.50 8.59 -7.07
N LEU A 73 -17.35 7.61 -6.18
CA LEU A 73 -16.70 7.78 -4.89
C LEU A 73 -15.19 7.86 -5.05
N THR A 74 -14.58 7.02 -5.88
CA THR A 74 -13.15 7.07 -6.18
C THR A 74 -12.72 8.43 -6.74
N ARG A 75 -13.51 9.02 -7.65
CA ARG A 75 -13.26 10.40 -8.14
C ARG A 75 -13.27 11.45 -7.04
N LYS A 76 -14.11 11.30 -6.01
CA LYS A 76 -14.10 12.21 -4.84
C LYS A 76 -12.85 12.01 -4.00
N LEU A 77 -12.38 10.77 -3.85
CA LEU A 77 -11.12 10.47 -3.15
C LEU A 77 -9.93 11.13 -3.87
N ILE A 78 -9.82 10.94 -5.19
CA ILE A 78 -8.78 11.57 -6.03
C ILE A 78 -8.78 13.08 -5.84
N LYS A 79 -9.94 13.72 -6.03
CA LYS A 79 -10.08 15.18 -5.86
C LYS A 79 -9.66 15.67 -4.47
N ALA A 80 -9.93 14.90 -3.42
CA ALA A 80 -9.53 15.25 -2.06
C ALA A 80 -8.03 15.04 -1.83
N ALA A 81 -7.46 13.98 -2.40
CA ALA A 81 -6.05 13.64 -2.32
C ALA A 81 -5.18 14.68 -3.05
N ASP A 82 -5.57 15.08 -4.26
CA ASP A 82 -4.89 16.12 -5.05
C ASP A 82 -4.80 17.44 -4.28
N LYS A 83 -5.91 17.86 -3.65
CA LYS A 83 -5.97 19.08 -2.83
C LYS A 83 -5.06 19.03 -1.60
N LYS A 84 -4.77 17.83 -1.09
CA LYS A 84 -3.97 17.61 0.12
C LYS A 84 -2.54 17.18 -0.19
N GLY A 85 -2.21 16.94 -1.46
CA GLY A 85 -0.92 16.40 -1.90
C GLY A 85 -0.65 15.01 -1.32
N VAL A 86 -1.68 14.16 -1.24
CA VAL A 86 -1.58 12.78 -0.74
C VAL A 86 -1.56 11.83 -1.93
N THR A 87 -0.59 10.92 -1.98
CA THR A 87 -0.51 9.90 -3.01
C THR A 87 -1.45 8.74 -2.68
N ILE A 88 -2.32 8.35 -3.62
CA ILE A 88 -3.17 7.16 -3.49
C ILE A 88 -2.67 6.05 -4.42
N ILE A 89 -2.39 4.87 -3.87
CA ILE A 89 -2.13 3.65 -4.64
C ILE A 89 -3.38 2.76 -4.55
N GLY A 90 -3.99 2.42 -5.69
CA GLY A 90 -5.30 1.78 -5.76
C GLY A 90 -6.43 2.76 -6.12
N PRO A 91 -7.73 2.40 -5.96
CA PRO A 91 -8.24 1.17 -5.36
C PRO A 91 -7.99 -0.10 -6.19
N ALA A 92 -8.50 -1.24 -5.72
CA ALA A 92 -8.40 -2.54 -6.41
C ALA A 92 -6.94 -2.94 -6.71
N THR A 93 -6.09 -2.89 -5.68
CA THR A 93 -4.66 -3.21 -5.80
C THR A 93 -4.17 -4.07 -4.65
N VAL A 94 -3.09 -4.83 -4.90
CA VAL A 94 -2.29 -5.44 -3.83
C VAL A 94 -1.34 -4.42 -3.17
N GLY A 95 -1.04 -3.31 -3.86
CA GLY A 95 -0.16 -2.24 -3.42
C GLY A 95 1.11 -2.12 -4.25
N GLY A 96 2.25 -2.45 -3.66
CA GLY A 96 3.57 -2.23 -4.23
C GLY A 96 4.69 -2.71 -3.30
N ILE A 97 5.91 -2.76 -3.83
CA ILE A 97 7.10 -3.21 -3.12
C ILE A 97 8.32 -2.40 -3.52
N LYS A 98 9.09 -1.97 -2.52
CA LYS A 98 10.42 -1.38 -2.66
C LYS A 98 11.44 -2.26 -1.93
N PRO A 99 12.13 -3.15 -2.65
CA PRO A 99 13.05 -4.12 -2.07
C PRO A 99 14.08 -3.50 -1.12
N GLY A 100 14.23 -4.10 0.07
CA GLY A 100 15.11 -3.61 1.13
C GLY A 100 14.55 -2.44 1.96
N CYS A 101 13.39 -1.89 1.59
CA CYS A 101 12.78 -0.77 2.30
C CYS A 101 11.40 -1.12 2.87
N PHE A 102 10.40 -1.32 2.02
CA PHE A 102 9.01 -1.45 2.44
C PHE A 102 8.18 -2.23 1.42
N LYS A 103 7.14 -2.94 1.89
CA LYS A 103 6.14 -3.56 1.02
C LYS A 103 4.74 -3.30 1.54
N ILE A 104 3.81 -3.04 0.65
CA ILE A 104 2.42 -2.80 0.99
C ILE A 104 1.71 -4.15 1.13
N GLY A 105 1.25 -4.45 2.34
CA GLY A 105 0.36 -5.56 2.61
C GLY A 105 0.87 -6.91 2.08
N ASN A 106 0.05 -7.55 1.25
CA ASN A 106 0.30 -8.88 0.71
C ASN A 106 1.24 -8.90 -0.52
N THR A 107 1.74 -7.74 -0.96
CA THR A 107 2.62 -7.67 -2.14
C THR A 107 3.86 -8.54 -1.96
N GLY A 108 4.23 -9.27 -3.01
CA GLY A 108 5.37 -10.20 -3.01
C GLY A 108 5.10 -11.55 -2.34
N GLY A 109 3.93 -11.76 -1.73
CA GLY A 109 3.54 -13.05 -1.17
C GLY A 109 4.36 -13.49 0.05
N MET A 110 4.61 -14.79 0.15
CA MET A 110 5.34 -15.44 1.23
C MET A 110 6.86 -15.30 1.08
N LEU A 111 7.60 -15.61 2.15
CA LEU A 111 9.04 -15.38 2.24
C LEU A 111 9.85 -16.17 1.20
N ASP A 112 9.38 -17.35 0.81
CA ASP A 112 9.94 -18.15 -0.27
C ASP A 112 9.97 -17.37 -1.60
N ASN A 113 8.88 -16.68 -1.96
CA ASN A 113 8.84 -15.86 -3.16
C ASN A 113 9.69 -14.59 -3.03
N ILE A 114 9.71 -13.95 -1.85
CA ILE A 114 10.59 -12.81 -1.57
C ILE A 114 12.06 -13.18 -1.80
N LEU A 115 12.47 -14.38 -1.38
CA LEU A 115 13.83 -14.89 -1.58
C LEU A 115 14.07 -15.28 -3.05
N ALA A 116 13.15 -16.04 -3.65
CA ALA A 116 13.27 -16.51 -5.04
C ALA A 116 13.39 -15.34 -6.04
N SER A 117 12.58 -14.29 -5.84
CA SER A 117 12.59 -13.08 -6.66
C SER A 117 13.59 -12.01 -6.17
N LYS A 118 14.41 -12.33 -5.17
CA LYS A 118 15.46 -11.47 -4.61
C LYS A 118 14.95 -10.08 -4.16
N LEU A 119 13.74 -10.02 -3.59
CA LEU A 119 13.05 -8.77 -3.21
C LEU A 119 13.48 -8.21 -1.84
N TYR A 120 14.51 -8.78 -1.23
CA TYR A 120 15.07 -8.33 0.04
C TYR A 120 16.16 -7.25 -0.11
N ARG A 121 16.60 -6.97 -1.35
CA ARG A 121 17.59 -5.93 -1.68
C ARG A 121 17.26 -5.26 -3.01
N PRO A 122 17.57 -3.96 -3.17
CA PRO A 122 17.28 -3.24 -4.41
C PRO A 122 18.12 -3.76 -5.59
N GLY A 123 17.53 -3.73 -6.78
CA GLY A 123 18.26 -3.70 -8.06
C GLY A 123 18.13 -2.31 -8.70
N SER A 124 18.08 -2.25 -10.04
CA SER A 124 18.04 -0.99 -10.78
C SER A 124 16.79 -0.80 -11.65
N VAL A 125 15.84 -1.75 -11.63
CA VAL A 125 14.66 -1.71 -12.49
C VAL A 125 13.41 -1.34 -11.70
N ALA A 126 12.83 -0.19 -12.02
CA ALA A 126 11.51 0.19 -11.53
C ALA A 126 10.40 -0.23 -12.51
N TYR A 127 9.22 -0.57 -12.00
CA TYR A 127 8.06 -0.87 -12.84
C TYR A 127 6.76 -0.35 -12.23
N VAL A 128 5.79 -0.10 -13.11
CA VAL A 128 4.41 0.22 -12.75
C VAL A 128 3.46 -0.64 -13.57
N SER A 129 2.42 -1.17 -12.92
CA SER A 129 1.45 -2.09 -13.52
C SER A 129 0.04 -1.80 -13.00
N ARG A 130 -1.01 -2.31 -13.66
CA ARG A 130 -2.38 -2.29 -13.11
C ARG A 130 -2.68 -3.50 -12.23
N SER A 131 -2.37 -4.70 -12.73
CA SER A 131 -2.68 -5.97 -12.06
C SER A 131 -1.65 -6.32 -11.00
N GLY A 132 -2.11 -6.53 -9.76
CA GLY A 132 -1.27 -7.01 -8.67
C GLY A 132 -0.68 -8.40 -8.92
N GLY A 133 -1.43 -9.31 -9.58
CA GLY A 133 -0.91 -10.63 -9.96
C GLY A 133 0.23 -10.54 -10.96
N MET A 134 0.05 -9.74 -12.02
CA MET A 134 1.10 -9.52 -13.01
C MET A 134 2.29 -8.75 -12.43
N SER A 135 2.08 -7.92 -11.41
CA SER A 135 3.19 -7.26 -10.70
C SER A 135 4.15 -8.29 -10.07
N ASN A 136 3.64 -9.42 -9.58
CA ASN A 136 4.49 -10.47 -9.04
C ASN A 136 5.18 -11.29 -10.14
N GLU A 137 4.56 -11.43 -11.30
CA GLU A 137 5.22 -12.00 -12.47
C GLU A 137 6.35 -11.09 -12.97
N LEU A 138 6.17 -9.76 -12.91
CA LEU A 138 7.24 -8.80 -13.19
C LEU A 138 8.39 -8.96 -12.20
N ASN A 139 8.12 -9.14 -10.89
CA ASN A 139 9.18 -9.44 -9.92
C ASN A 139 9.98 -10.70 -10.33
N ASN A 140 9.29 -11.77 -10.71
CA ASN A 140 9.92 -13.01 -11.16
C ASN A 140 10.77 -12.80 -12.43
N ILE A 141 10.22 -12.17 -13.47
CA ILE A 141 10.91 -11.93 -14.75
C ILE A 141 12.12 -11.00 -14.56
N ILE A 142 11.95 -9.87 -13.87
CA ILE A 142 13.00 -8.87 -13.66
C ILE A 142 14.14 -9.47 -12.83
N SER A 143 13.84 -10.24 -11.77
CA SER A 143 14.88 -10.84 -10.92
C SER A 143 15.75 -11.90 -11.62
N ARG A 144 15.24 -12.49 -12.72
CA ARG A 144 15.94 -13.48 -13.55
C ARG A 144 16.76 -12.84 -14.67
N THR A 145 16.37 -11.66 -15.13
CA THR A 145 16.93 -11.03 -16.34
C THR A 145 17.75 -9.78 -16.05
N THR A 146 17.73 -9.28 -14.82
CA THR A 146 18.42 -8.04 -14.40
C THR A 146 19.03 -8.19 -13.00
N ASP A 147 19.59 -7.13 -12.45
CA ASP A 147 20.08 -7.09 -11.07
C ASP A 147 18.95 -7.09 -10.02
N GLY A 148 17.73 -6.75 -10.42
CA GLY A 148 16.51 -6.91 -9.65
C GLY A 148 15.61 -5.68 -9.65
N VAL A 149 14.50 -5.78 -8.92
CA VAL A 149 13.53 -4.69 -8.78
C VAL A 149 14.08 -3.62 -7.85
N TYR A 150 14.00 -2.36 -8.27
CA TYR A 150 14.24 -1.20 -7.43
C TYR A 150 12.96 -0.76 -6.72
N GLU A 151 11.87 -0.59 -7.47
CA GLU A 151 10.55 -0.24 -6.94
C GLU A 151 9.45 -0.72 -7.91
N GLY A 152 8.41 -1.34 -7.37
CA GLY A 152 7.31 -1.92 -8.13
C GLY A 152 5.97 -1.45 -7.60
N VAL A 153 5.14 -0.84 -8.44
CA VAL A 153 3.80 -0.36 -8.05
C VAL A 153 2.71 -1.02 -8.88
N ALA A 154 1.65 -1.46 -8.22
CA ALA A 154 0.38 -1.81 -8.86
C ALA A 154 -0.64 -0.69 -8.60
N ILE A 155 -0.98 0.10 -9.61
CA ILE A 155 -1.92 1.23 -9.46
C ILE A 155 -3.38 0.78 -9.29
N GLY A 156 -3.67 -0.48 -9.60
CA GLY A 156 -4.98 -1.09 -9.46
C GLY A 156 -5.79 -1.17 -10.77
N GLY A 157 -6.85 -1.98 -10.72
CA GLY A 157 -7.71 -2.29 -11.88
C GLY A 157 -8.86 -1.33 -12.13
N ASP A 158 -9.19 -0.46 -11.17
CA ASP A 158 -10.32 0.46 -11.25
C ASP A 158 -10.16 1.48 -12.39
N ARG A 159 -11.29 1.96 -12.93
CA ARG A 159 -11.32 2.90 -14.06
C ARG A 159 -10.53 4.20 -13.79
N TYR A 160 -10.61 4.70 -12.56
CA TYR A 160 -9.92 5.90 -12.11
C TYR A 160 -8.98 5.53 -10.96
N PRO A 161 -7.73 5.11 -11.25
CA PRO A 161 -6.77 4.83 -10.20
C PRO A 161 -6.38 6.14 -9.50
N GLY A 162 -6.04 6.04 -8.22
CA GLY A 162 -5.64 7.17 -7.37
C GLY A 162 -4.34 7.83 -7.80
N SER A 163 -3.48 7.07 -8.48
CA SER A 163 -2.29 7.52 -9.17
C SER A 163 -2.18 6.76 -10.50
N THR A 164 -1.67 7.44 -11.51
CA THR A 164 -1.61 6.94 -12.88
C THR A 164 -0.22 6.39 -13.19
N PHE A 165 -0.08 5.76 -14.36
CA PHE A 165 1.23 5.32 -14.84
C PHE A 165 2.26 6.46 -14.86
N MET A 166 1.85 7.65 -15.31
CA MET A 166 2.77 8.77 -15.47
C MET A 166 3.29 9.28 -14.12
N ASP A 167 2.45 9.26 -13.08
CA ASP A 167 2.82 9.72 -11.74
C ASP A 167 3.94 8.89 -11.11
N HIS A 168 4.04 7.60 -11.48
CA HIS A 168 5.09 6.69 -10.98
C HIS A 168 6.30 6.57 -11.93
N VAL A 169 6.20 7.13 -13.13
CA VAL A 169 7.30 7.14 -14.12
C VAL A 169 8.11 8.44 -14.02
N LEU A 170 7.48 9.55 -13.61
CA LEU A 170 8.13 10.84 -13.31
C LEU A 170 8.96 10.77 -12.03
#